data_AF-A0A924QSI8-F1
#
_entry.id   AF-A0A924QSI8-F1
#
_cell.length_a   1.000
_cell.length_b   1.000
_cell.length_c   1.000
_cell.angle_alpha   90.00
_cell.angle_beta   90.00
_cell.angle_gamma   90.00
#
_symmetry.space_group_name_H-M   'P 1'
#
loop_
_entity.id
_entity.type
_entity.pdbx_description
1 polymer ?
#
loop_
_entity_poly.entity_id
_entity_poly.type
_entity_poly.pdbx_seq_one_letter_code
_entity_poly.pdbx_strand_id
1 'polypeptide(L)'
;MNDEQQMTEQESLRLITEMIQKAKASTFLESGTGAIMWGSIVGFCGLFTFAQSYWHFSVKIDVWDFTLLALLPQIFISIKEKKNRVVKTDMQMAMNAVWIVYGISIFAVIAYINIVPIASVKLFASDGIQLLQKDASGNIKPFSMFILSNSSIFIIIYAFPTLVTGIANRFKPMIYGAFACYIFFFISLYTSSTYDQLLCGLAGIGNWLIPGLILRNRFIKGKTC
;
A
#
# COMPACT_ATOMS: atom_id res chain seq x y z
N MET A 1 25.33 44.33 28.68
CA MET A 1 24.07 43.64 29.04
C MET A 1 23.95 42.44 28.13
N ASN A 2 24.40 41.28 28.59
CA ASN A 2 23.99 39.99 28.04
C ASN A 2 24.05 39.02 29.23
N ASP A 3 22.94 38.94 29.96
CA ASP A 3 22.78 38.03 31.09
C ASP A 3 22.62 36.62 30.52
N GLU A 4 23.75 35.96 30.27
CA GLU A 4 23.76 34.50 30.13
C GLU A 4 23.49 33.91 31.52
N GLN A 5 22.22 33.74 31.86
CA GLN A 5 21.81 32.94 33.01
C GLN A 5 22.46 31.56 32.87
N GLN A 6 23.47 31.28 33.71
CA GLN A 6 24.05 29.96 33.83
C GLN A 6 22.94 29.00 34.23
N MET A 7 22.47 28.21 33.26
CA MET A 7 21.50 27.15 33.50
C MET A 7 22.02 26.26 34.63
N THR A 8 21.19 26.06 35.64
CA THR A 8 21.54 25.13 36.73
C THR A 8 21.71 23.71 36.17
N GLU A 9 22.58 22.90 36.77
CA GLU A 9 22.84 21.52 36.30
C GLU A 9 21.55 20.68 36.18
N GLN A 10 20.55 20.96 37.01
CA GLN A 10 19.23 20.32 36.94
C GLN A 10 18.44 20.74 35.69
N GLU A 11 18.54 22.00 35.26
CA GLU A 11 17.88 22.49 34.05
C GLU A 11 18.53 21.95 32.78
N SER A 12 19.86 21.81 32.75
CA SER A 12 20.57 21.21 31.61
C SER A 12 20.26 19.72 31.48
N LEU A 13 20.25 18.97 32.59
CA LEU A 13 19.83 17.56 32.59
C LEU A 13 18.36 17.39 32.18
N ARG A 14 17.48 18.29 32.65
CA ARG A 14 16.07 18.29 32.24
C ARG A 14 15.91 18.56 30.76
N LEU A 15 16.62 19.55 30.21
CA LEU A 15 16.60 19.88 28.79
C LEU A 15 17.13 18.73 27.94
N ILE A 16 18.24 18.09 28.33
CA ILE A 16 18.78 16.91 27.63
C ILE A 16 17.76 15.77 27.65
N THR A 17 17.14 15.51 28.81
CA THR A 17 16.11 14.48 28.95
C THR A 17 14.89 14.78 28.09
N GLU A 18 14.46 16.04 28.05
CA GLU A 18 13.35 16.51 27.22
C GLU A 18 13.69 16.41 25.74
N MET A 19 14.90 16.77 25.33
CA MET A 19 15.37 16.64 23.95
C MET A 19 15.51 15.18 23.53
N ILE A 20 15.98 14.29 24.41
CA ILE A 20 16.04 12.84 24.18
C ILE A 20 14.63 12.25 24.11
N GLN A 21 13.73 12.64 25.02
CA GLN A 21 12.33 12.19 25.02
C GLN A 21 11.59 12.69 23.78
N LYS A 22 11.78 13.95 23.40
CA LYS A 22 11.17 14.56 22.21
C LYS A 22 11.72 13.94 20.93
N ALA A 23 13.02 13.68 20.84
CA ALA A 23 13.64 12.95 19.73
C ALA A 23 13.13 11.50 19.64
N LYS A 24 12.99 10.81 20.78
CA LYS A 24 12.44 9.45 20.86
C LYS A 24 10.96 9.43 20.50
N ALA A 25 10.17 10.41 20.95
CA ALA A 25 8.75 10.52 20.61
C ALA A 25 8.55 10.92 19.13
N SER A 26 9.35 11.84 18.60
CA SER A 26 9.27 12.28 17.20
C SER A 26 9.72 11.20 16.20
N THR A 27 10.60 10.29 16.61
CA THR A 27 11.03 9.15 15.80
C THR A 27 9.93 8.08 15.65
N PHE A 28 8.99 8.01 16.59
CA PHE A 28 8.09 6.85 16.74
C PHE A 28 6.64 7.05 16.31
N LEU A 29 6.23 8.23 15.83
CA LEU A 29 4.81 8.58 15.73
C LEU A 29 4.39 9.07 14.34
N GLU A 30 4.51 8.20 13.34
CA GLU A 30 3.57 8.25 12.23
C GLU A 30 2.18 7.82 12.71
N SER A 31 1.13 8.51 12.27
CA SER A 31 -0.23 8.37 12.80
C SER A 31 -0.87 7.00 12.54
N GLY A 32 -0.25 6.18 11.69
CA GLY A 32 -0.81 4.93 11.15
C GLY A 32 -2.03 5.13 10.25
N THR A 33 -2.47 6.38 10.03
CA THR A 33 -3.71 6.69 9.31
C THR A 33 -3.64 6.25 7.85
N GLY A 34 -2.51 6.47 7.17
CA GLY A 34 -2.33 6.01 5.78
C GLY A 34 -2.43 4.49 5.65
N ALA A 35 -1.77 3.74 6.54
CA ALA A 35 -1.81 2.28 6.52
C ALA A 35 -3.22 1.73 6.82
N ILE A 36 -3.95 2.31 7.78
CA ILE A 36 -5.34 1.93 8.06
C ILE A 36 -6.23 2.18 6.84
N MET A 37 -6.09 3.35 6.21
CA MET A 37 -6.91 3.71 5.05
C MET A 37 -6.66 2.75 3.88
N TRP A 38 -5.40 2.58 3.45
CA TRP A 38 -5.07 1.70 2.33
C TRP A 38 -5.36 0.23 2.64
N GLY A 39 -5.10 -0.24 3.86
CA GLY A 39 -5.41 -1.60 4.27
C GLY A 39 -6.92 -1.89 4.28
N SER A 40 -7.74 -0.91 4.69
CA SER A 40 -9.20 -1.07 4.67
C SER A 40 -9.74 -1.08 3.25
N ILE A 41 -9.27 -0.15 2.40
CA ILE A 41 -9.74 -0.02 1.02
C ILE A 41 -9.33 -1.23 0.20
N VAL A 42 -8.05 -1.61 0.20
CA VAL A 42 -7.58 -2.78 -0.57
C VAL A 42 -8.16 -4.07 0.00
N GLY A 43 -8.27 -4.18 1.32
CA GLY A 43 -8.94 -5.30 1.98
C GLY A 43 -10.39 -5.47 1.52
N PHE A 44 -11.17 -4.38 1.54
CA PHE A 44 -12.55 -4.36 1.08
C PHE A 44 -12.66 -4.66 -0.41
N CYS A 45 -11.87 -4.01 -1.26
CA CYS A 45 -11.92 -4.19 -2.71
C CYS A 45 -11.61 -5.65 -3.10
N GLY A 46 -10.56 -6.24 -2.53
CA GLY A 46 -10.18 -7.63 -2.81
C GLY A 46 -11.25 -8.63 -2.36
N LEU A 47 -11.77 -8.48 -1.14
CA LEU A 47 -12.83 -9.35 -0.61
C LEU A 47 -14.14 -9.20 -1.37
N PHE A 48 -14.51 -7.98 -1.74
CA PHE A 48 -15.73 -7.72 -2.52
C PHE A 48 -15.61 -8.30 -3.93
N THR A 49 -14.47 -8.12 -4.59
CA THR A 49 -14.25 -8.68 -5.94
C THR A 49 -14.24 -10.21 -5.90
N PHE A 50 -13.67 -10.81 -4.86
CA PHE A 50 -13.78 -12.25 -4.63
C PHE A 50 -15.24 -12.70 -4.45
N ALA A 51 -16.00 -12.02 -3.60
CA ALA A 51 -17.43 -12.29 -3.38
C ALA A 51 -18.23 -12.20 -4.68
N GLN A 52 -17.99 -11.16 -5.48
CA GLN A 52 -18.62 -10.95 -6.78
C GLN A 52 -18.32 -12.12 -7.74
N SER A 53 -17.05 -12.54 -7.79
CA SER A 53 -16.63 -13.63 -8.67
C SER A 53 -17.10 -15.00 -8.19
N TYR A 54 -17.20 -15.24 -6.88
CA TYR A 54 -17.58 -16.53 -6.30
C TYR A 54 -19.09 -16.76 -6.32
N TRP A 55 -19.88 -15.71 -6.06
CA TRP A 55 -21.36 -15.79 -6.07
C TRP A 55 -21.99 -15.38 -7.41
N HIS A 56 -21.16 -15.07 -8.41
CA HIS A 56 -21.59 -14.72 -9.77
C HIS A 56 -22.63 -13.60 -9.85
N PHE A 57 -22.65 -12.67 -8.90
CA PHE A 57 -23.46 -11.45 -9.02
C PHE A 57 -22.68 -10.39 -9.81
N SER A 58 -23.36 -9.55 -10.58
CA SER A 58 -22.71 -8.48 -11.36
C SER A 58 -23.15 -7.12 -10.85
N VAL A 59 -22.18 -6.34 -10.38
CA VAL A 59 -22.38 -4.91 -10.06
C VAL A 59 -21.84 -4.11 -11.23
N LYS A 60 -22.54 -3.04 -11.62
CA LYS A 60 -22.15 -2.17 -12.75
C LYS A 60 -20.90 -1.32 -12.47
N ILE A 61 -20.47 -1.21 -11.22
CA ILE A 61 -19.35 -0.37 -10.78
C ILE A 61 -18.20 -1.30 -10.39
N ASP A 62 -17.01 -1.03 -10.93
CA ASP A 62 -15.79 -1.71 -10.50
C ASP A 62 -15.34 -1.12 -9.16
N VAL A 63 -15.23 -1.98 -8.14
CA VAL A 63 -14.88 -1.55 -6.78
C VAL A 63 -13.44 -1.02 -6.71
N TRP A 64 -12.59 -1.40 -7.67
CA TRP A 64 -11.22 -0.88 -7.74
C TRP A 64 -11.16 0.61 -8.12
N ASP A 65 -12.20 1.20 -8.72
CA ASP A 65 -12.27 2.65 -8.98
C ASP A 65 -12.24 3.47 -7.68
N PHE A 66 -12.70 2.91 -6.56
CA PHE A 66 -12.60 3.56 -5.26
C PHE A 66 -11.15 3.74 -4.79
N THR A 67 -10.20 2.91 -5.27
CA THR A 67 -8.77 3.07 -4.94
C THR A 67 -8.18 4.32 -5.58
N LEU A 68 -8.65 4.71 -6.78
CA LEU A 68 -8.28 5.97 -7.42
C LEU A 68 -8.88 7.15 -6.67
N LEU A 69 -10.15 7.05 -6.26
CA LEU A 69 -10.80 8.08 -5.45
C LEU A 69 -10.10 8.30 -4.11
N ALA A 70 -9.54 7.23 -3.52
CA ALA A 70 -8.78 7.27 -2.26
C ALA A 70 -7.47 8.07 -2.33
N LEU A 71 -6.96 8.37 -3.53
CA LEU A 71 -5.81 9.25 -3.69
C LEU A 71 -6.11 10.68 -3.23
N LEU A 72 -7.34 11.16 -3.41
CA LEU A 72 -7.75 12.51 -2.99
C LEU A 72 -7.64 12.72 -1.46
N PRO A 73 -8.28 11.89 -0.61
CA PRO A 73 -8.13 12.02 0.84
C PRO A 73 -6.68 11.76 1.29
N GLN A 74 -5.93 10.86 0.62
CA GLN A 74 -4.52 10.63 0.94
C GLN A 74 -3.65 11.88 0.75
N ILE A 75 -3.83 12.58 -0.37
CA ILE A 75 -3.10 13.84 -0.65
C ILE A 75 -3.47 14.89 0.41
N PHE A 76 -4.76 15.02 0.73
CA PHE A 76 -5.22 15.95 1.75
C PHE A 76 -4.62 15.67 3.14
N ILE A 77 -4.61 14.40 3.57
CA ILE A 77 -3.98 13.98 4.83
C ILE A 77 -2.49 14.27 4.81
N SER A 78 -1.80 13.97 3.71
CA SER A 78 -0.36 14.21 3.57
C SER A 78 0.00 15.70 3.69
N ILE A 79 -0.79 16.59 3.08
CA ILE A 79 -0.60 18.05 3.20
C ILE A 79 -0.83 18.50 4.65
N LYS A 80 -1.89 18.00 5.30
CA LYS A 80 -2.21 18.35 6.69
C LYS A 80 -1.13 17.88 7.66
N GLU A 81 -0.60 16.67 7.48
CA GLU A 81 0.46 16.14 8.32
C GLU A 81 1.81 16.86 8.08
N LYS A 82 2.10 17.29 6.84
CA LYS A 82 3.30 18.08 6.53
C LYS A 82 3.34 19.40 7.31
N LYS A 83 2.20 20.06 7.52
CA LYS A 83 2.09 21.34 8.26
C LYS A 83 2.42 21.20 9.76
N ASN A 84 2.24 20.01 10.33
CA ASN A 84 2.42 19.76 11.76
C ASN A 84 3.78 19.14 12.11
N ARG A 85 4.63 18.81 11.12
CA ARG A 85 5.95 18.20 11.36
C ARG A 85 7.01 19.29 11.51
N VAL A 86 7.60 19.37 12.71
CA VAL A 86 8.57 20.41 13.09
C VAL A 86 9.99 20.13 12.56
N VAL A 87 10.37 18.86 12.35
CA VAL A 87 11.70 18.46 11.82
C VAL A 87 11.59 17.18 10.98
N LYS A 88 12.25 17.13 9.82
CA LYS A 88 12.46 15.88 9.04
C LYS A 88 13.73 15.19 9.52
N THR A 89 13.64 13.92 9.91
CA THR A 89 14.81 13.09 10.19
C THR A 89 15.34 12.44 8.90
N ASP A 90 16.62 12.08 8.87
CA ASP A 90 17.23 11.40 7.71
C ASP A 90 16.52 10.08 7.36
N MET A 91 16.12 9.32 8.38
CA MET A 91 15.32 8.09 8.20
C MET A 91 13.95 8.36 7.57
N GLN A 92 13.29 9.47 7.93
CA GLN A 92 12.01 9.83 7.31
C GLN A 92 12.18 10.18 5.82
N MET A 93 13.30 10.79 5.45
CA MET A 93 13.59 11.11 4.04
C MET A 93 13.73 9.83 3.22
N ALA A 94 14.48 8.85 3.72
CA ALA A 94 14.59 7.54 3.10
C ALA A 94 13.23 6.84 2.98
N MET A 95 12.41 6.88 4.04
CA MET A 95 11.07 6.29 4.02
C MET A 95 10.17 6.93 2.97
N ASN A 96 10.17 8.27 2.90
CA ASN A 96 9.39 8.99 1.90
C ASN A 96 9.83 8.63 0.48
N ALA A 97 11.14 8.47 0.23
CA ALA A 97 11.66 8.05 -1.06
C ALA A 97 11.13 6.65 -1.45
N VAL A 98 11.16 5.69 -0.51
CA VAL A 98 10.62 4.34 -0.72
C VAL A 98 9.14 4.38 -1.13
N TRP A 99 8.32 5.19 -0.46
CA TRP A 99 6.90 5.32 -0.78
C TRP A 99 6.63 6.04 -2.11
N ILE A 100 7.45 7.02 -2.49
CA ILE A 100 7.37 7.68 -3.80
C ILE A 100 7.70 6.68 -4.91
N VAL A 101 8.80 5.93 -4.78
CA VAL A 101 9.21 4.90 -5.75
C VAL A 101 8.11 3.84 -5.86
N TYR A 102 7.56 3.39 -4.74
CA TYR A 102 6.42 2.47 -4.71
C TYR A 102 5.21 3.00 -5.49
N GLY A 103 4.83 4.27 -5.30
CA GLY A 103 3.73 4.89 -6.04
C GLY A 103 3.98 4.96 -7.55
N ILE A 104 5.21 5.30 -7.97
CA ILE A 104 5.61 5.30 -9.38
C ILE A 104 5.53 3.88 -9.97
N SER A 105 6.01 2.88 -9.23
CA SER A 105 5.96 1.47 -9.65
C SER A 105 4.53 0.96 -9.83
N ILE A 106 3.60 1.32 -8.93
CA ILE A 106 2.18 0.99 -9.09
C ILE A 106 1.62 1.59 -10.37
N PHE A 107 1.89 2.87 -10.62
CA PHE A 107 1.42 3.54 -11.83
C PHE A 107 1.96 2.86 -13.10
N ALA A 108 3.24 2.48 -13.10
CA ALA A 108 3.86 1.74 -14.21
C ALA A 108 3.21 0.37 -14.43
N VAL A 109 2.89 -0.37 -13.37
CA VAL A 109 2.19 -1.66 -13.48
C VAL A 109 0.77 -1.51 -13.98
N ILE A 110 0.02 -0.51 -13.50
CA ILE A 110 -1.33 -0.23 -14.02
C ILE A 110 -1.25 0.11 -15.51
N ALA A 111 -0.30 0.96 -15.93
CA ALA A 111 -0.10 1.27 -17.33
C ALA A 111 0.25 0.02 -18.15
N TYR A 112 1.14 -0.85 -17.63
CA TYR A 112 1.50 -2.11 -18.27
C TYR A 112 0.28 -3.02 -18.47
N ILE A 113 -0.54 -3.20 -17.43
CA ILE A 113 -1.72 -4.08 -17.47
C ILE A 113 -2.77 -3.58 -18.49
N ASN A 114 -2.89 -2.26 -18.67
CA ASN A 114 -3.87 -1.69 -19.59
C ASN A 114 -3.34 -1.57 -21.04
N ILE A 115 -2.06 -1.28 -21.24
CA ILE A 115 -1.48 -1.02 -22.57
C ILE A 115 -1.09 -2.32 -23.27
N VAL A 116 -0.50 -3.28 -22.55
CA VAL A 116 0.04 -4.51 -23.16
C VAL A 116 -1.01 -5.33 -23.90
N PRO A 117 -2.20 -5.63 -23.33
CA PRO A 117 -3.28 -6.28 -24.07
C PRO A 117 -3.59 -5.64 -25.43
N ILE A 118 -3.68 -4.31 -25.47
CA ILE A 118 -4.02 -3.54 -26.67
C ILE A 118 -2.87 -3.58 -27.68
N ALA A 119 -1.64 -3.42 -27.20
CA ALA A 119 -0.44 -3.45 -28.03
C ALA A 119 -0.21 -4.83 -28.64
N SER A 120 -0.37 -5.91 -27.86
CA SER A 120 -0.23 -7.29 -28.30
C SER A 120 -1.23 -7.62 -29.42
N VAL A 121 -2.51 -7.27 -29.25
CA VAL A 121 -3.53 -7.51 -30.29
C VAL A 121 -3.20 -6.77 -31.59
N LYS A 122 -2.71 -5.52 -31.51
CA LYS A 122 -2.29 -4.75 -32.69
C LYS A 122 -1.08 -5.38 -33.39
N LEU A 123 -0.12 -5.91 -32.64
CA LEU A 123 1.06 -6.56 -33.19
C LEU A 123 0.70 -7.87 -33.93
N PHE A 124 -0.16 -8.70 -33.32
CA PHE A 124 -0.63 -9.90 -34.00
C PHE A 124 -1.43 -9.58 -35.27
N ALA A 125 -2.23 -8.51 -35.24
CA ALA A 125 -2.96 -8.05 -36.42
C ALA A 125 -2.03 -7.60 -37.56
N SER A 126 -0.89 -6.97 -37.27
CA SER A 126 0.10 -6.63 -38.31
C SER A 126 0.79 -7.85 -38.92
N ASP A 127 0.89 -8.94 -38.16
CA ASP A 127 1.45 -10.22 -38.63
C ASP A 127 0.39 -11.11 -39.32
N GLY A 128 -0.83 -10.61 -39.52
CA GLY A 128 -1.94 -11.34 -40.12
C GLY A 128 -2.59 -12.38 -39.20
N ILE A 129 -2.23 -12.41 -37.91
CA ILE A 129 -2.75 -13.34 -36.91
C ILE A 129 -3.95 -12.71 -36.21
N GLN A 130 -5.14 -13.29 -36.40
CA GLN A 130 -6.34 -12.90 -35.65
C GLN A 130 -6.58 -13.89 -34.50
N LEU A 131 -6.48 -13.40 -33.27
CA LEU A 131 -6.87 -14.18 -32.10
C LEU A 131 -8.39 -14.15 -31.99
N LEU A 132 -9.02 -15.32 -32.10
CA LEU A 132 -10.47 -15.46 -32.10
C LEU A 132 -10.89 -16.40 -30.97
N GLN A 133 -11.87 -15.98 -30.18
CA GLN A 133 -12.49 -16.78 -29.14
C GLN A 133 -13.83 -17.31 -29.66
N LYS A 134 -14.03 -18.62 -29.53
CA LYS A 134 -15.31 -19.26 -29.79
C LYS A 134 -16.12 -19.28 -28.49
N ASP A 135 -17.26 -18.59 -28.49
CA ASP A 135 -18.21 -18.61 -27.38
C ASP A 135 -18.89 -19.99 -27.29
N ALA A 136 -19.47 -20.34 -26.14
CA ALA A 136 -20.17 -21.63 -25.95
C ALA A 136 -21.33 -21.83 -26.95
N SER A 137 -21.87 -20.74 -27.49
CA SER A 137 -22.92 -20.70 -28.52
C SER A 137 -22.40 -20.79 -29.96
N GLY A 138 -21.09 -20.95 -30.17
CA GLY A 138 -20.48 -21.07 -31.50
C GLY A 138 -20.17 -19.74 -32.21
N ASN A 139 -20.49 -18.59 -31.59
CA ASN A 139 -20.14 -17.27 -32.12
C ASN A 139 -18.63 -17.01 -31.98
N ILE A 140 -18.04 -16.43 -33.01
CA ILE A 140 -16.62 -16.08 -33.06
C ILE A 140 -16.48 -14.60 -32.70
N LYS A 141 -15.77 -14.29 -31.60
CA LYS A 141 -15.46 -12.93 -31.17
C LYS A 141 -13.94 -12.70 -31.15
N PRO A 142 -13.45 -11.48 -31.38
CA PRO A 142 -12.03 -11.17 -31.20
C PRO A 142 -11.59 -11.48 -29.77
N PHE A 143 -10.51 -12.26 -29.61
CA PHE A 143 -9.95 -12.56 -28.30
C PHE A 143 -9.08 -11.39 -27.83
N SER A 144 -9.45 -10.79 -26.71
CA SER A 144 -8.58 -9.85 -26.00
C SER A 144 -7.60 -10.62 -25.13
N MET A 145 -6.30 -10.42 -25.35
CA MET A 145 -5.28 -10.94 -24.45
C MET A 145 -5.49 -10.36 -23.04
N PHE A 146 -5.50 -11.21 -22.03
CA PHE A 146 -5.54 -10.79 -20.63
C PHE A 146 -4.31 -11.32 -19.91
N ILE A 147 -3.77 -10.55 -18.98
CA ILE A 147 -2.66 -10.99 -18.15
C ILE A 147 -3.24 -11.92 -17.08
N LEU A 148 -2.76 -13.15 -17.06
CA LEU A 148 -3.13 -14.13 -16.04
C LEU A 148 -2.65 -13.62 -14.67
N SER A 149 -3.58 -13.48 -13.72
CA SER A 149 -3.31 -13.09 -12.34
C SER A 149 -2.69 -11.69 -12.13
N ASN A 150 -3.40 -10.65 -12.57
CA ASN A 150 -3.01 -9.25 -12.31
C ASN A 150 -2.73 -8.94 -10.82
N SER A 151 -3.47 -9.58 -9.92
CA SER A 151 -3.41 -9.31 -8.48
C SER A 151 -2.10 -9.76 -7.82
N SER A 152 -1.43 -10.80 -8.33
CA SER A 152 -0.13 -11.25 -7.81
C SER A 152 0.94 -10.17 -7.87
N ILE A 153 0.98 -9.41 -8.97
CA ILE A 153 1.95 -8.32 -9.17
C ILE A 153 1.73 -7.21 -8.13
N PHE A 154 0.47 -6.94 -7.79
CA PHE A 154 0.17 -5.97 -6.73
C PHE A 154 0.60 -6.48 -5.36
N ILE A 155 0.34 -7.75 -5.01
CA ILE A 155 0.74 -8.33 -3.71
C ILE A 155 2.25 -8.20 -3.47
N ILE A 156 3.08 -8.50 -4.47
CA ILE A 156 4.55 -8.40 -4.33
C ILE A 156 5.02 -6.94 -4.22
N ILE A 157 4.41 -6.02 -4.97
CA ILE A 157 4.73 -4.59 -4.91
C ILE A 157 4.32 -4.00 -3.56
N TYR A 158 3.18 -4.42 -2.99
CA TYR A 158 2.70 -3.99 -1.67
C TYR A 158 3.60 -4.46 -0.53
N ALA A 159 4.20 -5.64 -0.66
CA ALA A 159 5.11 -6.21 0.33
C ALA A 159 6.40 -5.39 0.47
N PHE A 160 6.95 -4.87 -0.64
CA PHE A 160 8.24 -4.17 -0.66
C PHE A 160 8.34 -2.96 0.28
N PRO A 161 7.52 -1.88 0.14
CA PRO A 161 7.65 -0.71 1.00
C PRO A 161 7.32 -1.07 2.45
N THR A 162 6.45 -2.06 2.66
CA THR A 162 6.02 -2.50 3.99
C THR A 162 7.13 -3.23 4.72
N LEU A 163 7.86 -4.12 4.03
CA LEU A 163 9.03 -4.79 4.59
C LEU A 163 10.13 -3.79 4.91
N VAL A 164 10.42 -2.86 3.99
CA VAL A 164 11.41 -1.80 4.22
C VAL A 164 11.01 -0.93 5.42
N THR A 165 9.74 -0.54 5.51
CA THR A 165 9.20 0.21 6.66
C THR A 165 9.33 -0.58 7.96
N GLY A 166 9.04 -1.88 7.93
CA GLY A 166 9.17 -2.77 9.08
C GLY A 166 10.61 -2.92 9.56
N ILE A 167 11.57 -3.11 8.64
CA ILE A 167 13.00 -3.25 8.95
C ILE A 167 13.57 -1.92 9.47
N ALA A 168 13.32 -0.82 8.78
CA ALA A 168 13.84 0.51 9.14
C ALA A 168 13.34 0.96 10.52
N ASN A 169 12.06 0.74 10.82
CA ASN A 169 11.46 1.13 12.10
C ASN A 169 11.48 0.03 13.17
N ARG A 170 12.11 -1.12 12.89
CA ARG A 170 12.11 -2.33 13.74
C ARG A 170 10.71 -2.74 14.20
N PHE A 171 9.70 -2.51 13.35
CA PHE A 171 8.29 -2.74 13.66
C PHE A 171 7.87 -4.12 13.17
N LYS A 172 7.96 -5.11 14.08
CA LYS A 172 7.68 -6.52 13.81
C LYS A 172 6.34 -6.79 13.10
N PRO A 173 5.21 -6.12 13.43
CA PRO A 173 3.94 -6.37 12.75
C PRO A 173 3.98 -6.14 11.24
N MET A 174 4.68 -5.09 10.76
CA MET A 174 4.85 -4.86 9.31
C MET A 174 5.78 -5.90 8.67
N ILE A 175 6.79 -6.40 9.39
CA ILE A 175 7.68 -7.46 8.89
C ILE A 175 6.88 -8.75 8.67
N TYR A 176 6.09 -9.18 9.67
CA TYR A 176 5.26 -10.38 9.54
C TYR A 176 4.19 -10.23 8.45
N GLY A 177 3.57 -9.05 8.34
CA GLY A 177 2.61 -8.76 7.27
C GLY A 177 3.22 -8.85 5.87
N ALA A 178 4.44 -8.32 5.68
CA ALA A 178 5.12 -8.38 4.39
C ALA A 178 5.56 -9.80 4.02
N PHE A 179 6.07 -10.59 4.97
CA PHE A 179 6.38 -12.00 4.73
C PHE A 179 5.13 -12.80 4.37
N ALA A 180 4.00 -12.55 5.04
CA ALA A 180 2.72 -13.17 4.67
C ALA A 180 2.31 -12.80 3.23
N CYS A 181 2.54 -11.56 2.80
CA CYS A 181 2.27 -11.15 1.41
C CYS A 181 3.17 -11.88 0.40
N TYR A 182 4.46 -12.07 0.69
CA TYR A 182 5.32 -12.86 -0.19
C TYR A 182 4.86 -14.32 -0.29
N ILE A 183 4.38 -14.90 0.81
CA ILE A 183 3.79 -16.25 0.79
C ILE A 183 2.52 -16.26 -0.08
N PHE A 184 1.62 -15.28 0.08
CA PHE A 184 0.42 -15.16 -0.74
C PHE A 184 0.74 -14.96 -2.22
N PHE A 185 1.82 -14.23 -2.55
CA PHE A 185 2.30 -14.11 -3.93
C PHE A 185 2.62 -15.49 -4.52
N PHE A 186 3.44 -16.31 -3.85
CA PHE A 186 3.76 -17.65 -4.36
C PHE A 186 2.53 -18.54 -4.51
N ILE A 187 1.55 -18.44 -3.60
CA ILE A 187 0.28 -19.17 -3.70
C ILE A 187 -0.52 -18.68 -4.92
N SER A 188 -0.63 -17.37 -5.11
CA SER A 188 -1.42 -16.77 -6.20
C SER A 188 -0.95 -17.18 -7.60
N LEU A 189 0.33 -17.53 -7.77
CA LEU A 189 0.85 -18.02 -9.07
C LEU A 189 0.17 -19.30 -9.56
N TYR A 190 -0.43 -20.08 -8.66
CA TYR A 190 -1.09 -21.34 -8.97
C TYR A 190 -2.61 -21.26 -8.83
N THR A 191 -3.16 -20.10 -8.47
CA THR A 191 -4.59 -19.99 -8.14
C THR A 191 -5.36 -19.30 -9.26
N SER A 192 -6.68 -19.49 -9.32
CA SER A 192 -7.53 -18.81 -10.29
C SER A 192 -7.71 -17.33 -9.91
N SER A 193 -8.05 -16.51 -10.90
CA SER A 193 -8.26 -15.06 -10.73
C SER A 193 -9.26 -14.70 -9.63
N THR A 194 -10.18 -15.60 -9.27
CA THR A 194 -11.11 -15.42 -8.16
C THR A 194 -10.37 -15.40 -6.82
N TYR A 195 -9.60 -16.45 -6.54
CA TYR A 195 -8.87 -16.57 -5.27
C TYR A 195 -7.70 -15.58 -5.16
N ASP A 196 -7.15 -15.11 -6.28
CA ASP A 196 -6.13 -14.06 -6.25
C ASP A 196 -6.66 -12.74 -5.67
N GLN A 197 -7.94 -12.43 -5.91
CA GLN A 197 -8.61 -11.27 -5.31
C GLN A 197 -8.81 -11.44 -3.80
N LEU A 198 -9.11 -12.67 -3.35
CA LEU A 198 -9.15 -13.01 -1.93
C LEU A 198 -7.78 -12.83 -1.27
N LEU A 199 -6.73 -13.37 -1.87
CA LEU A 199 -5.35 -13.23 -1.39
C LEU A 199 -4.92 -11.75 -1.36
N CYS A 200 -5.31 -10.96 -2.36
CA CYS A 200 -5.05 -9.52 -2.39
C CYS A 200 -5.78 -8.77 -1.25
N GLY A 201 -7.03 -9.12 -0.97
CA GLY A 201 -7.78 -8.55 0.15
C GLY A 201 -7.16 -8.90 1.51
N LEU A 202 -6.81 -10.17 1.71
CA LEU A 202 -6.12 -10.63 2.92
C LEU A 202 -4.73 -9.99 3.07
N ALA A 203 -4.02 -9.78 1.96
CA ALA A 203 -2.76 -9.05 1.94
C ALA A 203 -2.95 -7.60 2.41
N GLY A 204 -3.95 -6.87 1.89
CA GLY A 204 -4.25 -5.50 2.35
C GLY A 204 -4.52 -5.41 3.86
N ILE A 205 -5.26 -6.39 4.40
CA ILE A 205 -5.58 -6.46 5.82
C ILE A 205 -4.33 -6.77 6.66
N GLY A 206 -3.58 -7.82 6.30
CA GLY A 206 -2.41 -8.26 7.05
C GLY A 206 -1.21 -7.31 6.96
N ASN A 207 -1.00 -6.70 5.80
CA ASN A 207 0.16 -5.87 5.49
C ASN A 207 0.00 -4.44 6.00
N TRP A 208 -1.22 -3.88 5.94
CA TRP A 208 -1.46 -2.48 6.27
C TRP A 208 -2.51 -2.24 7.35
N LEU A 209 -3.65 -2.92 7.31
CA LEU A 209 -4.72 -2.65 8.28
C LEU A 209 -4.32 -3.03 9.71
N ILE A 210 -3.91 -4.28 9.93
CA ILE A 210 -3.52 -4.78 11.26
C ILE A 210 -2.33 -3.96 11.81
N PRO A 211 -1.21 -3.79 11.07
CA PRO A 211 -0.09 -3.00 11.56
C PRO A 211 -0.46 -1.52 11.76
N GLY A 212 -1.33 -0.98 10.91
CA GLY A 212 -1.83 0.39 11.01
C GLY A 212 -2.66 0.63 12.28
N LEU A 213 -3.56 -0.29 12.63
CA LEU A 213 -4.35 -0.21 13.87
C LEU A 213 -3.47 -0.30 15.12
N ILE A 214 -2.46 -1.18 15.09
CA ILE A 214 -1.47 -1.29 16.18
C ILE A 214 -0.69 0.03 16.33
N LEU A 215 -0.25 0.62 15.21
CA LEU A 215 0.48 1.89 15.21
C LEU A 215 -0.40 3.03 15.74
N ARG A 216 -1.67 3.09 15.31
CA ARG A 216 -2.63 4.10 15.78
C ARG A 216 -2.88 3.99 17.28
N ASN A 217 -3.02 2.79 17.82
CA ASN A 217 -3.21 2.57 19.25
C ASN A 217 -1.99 3.03 20.06
N ARG A 218 -0.77 2.77 19.57
CA ARG A 218 0.46 3.30 20.19
C ARG A 218 0.52 4.82 20.12
N PHE A 219 0.09 5.40 19.01
CA PHE A 219 0.05 6.84 18.80
C PHE A 219 -0.91 7.56 19.74
N ILE A 220 -2.10 7.00 19.96
CA ILE A 220 -3.07 7.55 20.91
C ILE A 220 -2.51 7.47 22.34
N LYS A 221 -1.98 6.32 22.76
CA LYS A 221 -1.40 6.15 24.11
C LYS A 221 -0.23 7.09 24.37
N GLY A 222 0.62 7.33 23.38
CA GLY A 222 1.75 8.26 23.48
C GLY A 222 1.36 9.74 23.53
N LYS A 223 0.10 10.09 23.26
CA LYS A 223 -0.44 11.46 23.45
C LYS A 223 -1.10 11.65 24.82
N THR A 224 -1.46 10.56 25.49
CA THR A 224 -2.18 10.59 26.78
C THR A 224 -1.24 10.46 28.00
N CYS A 225 0.06 10.25 27.77
CA CYS A 225 1.13 10.33 28.75
C CYS A 225 1.91 11.63 28.55
#